data_AF-A0A8T5L4A0-F1
#
_entry.id   AF-A0A8T5L4A0-F1
#
_cell.length_a   1.000
_cell.length_b   1.000
_cell.length_c   1.000
_cell.angle_alpha   90.00
_cell.angle_beta   90.00
_cell.angle_gamma   90.00
#
_symmetry.space_group_name_H-M   'P 1'
#
loop_
_entity.id
_entity.type
_entity.pdbx_description
1 polymer ?
#
loop_
_entity_poly.entity_id
_entity_poly.type
_entity_poly.pdbx_seq_one_letter_code
_entity_poly.pdbx_strand_id
1 'polypeptide(L)'
;MRRRWVHDFERNLEGVRARIERAAIPEENKKVLFDFERYCAAEGLQLVRRWKLLECLYVVATRHLTIPFKGATAADIWDAVLRIEGSDLAPWSKHDYKVAIRKLFKFVEWGTEALQRRGYPDCVAGIRTRVKKRDQVRIQAADILTEAEALRLIGAATDVQERAFVSGRPRAGRATRRARRRC
;
A
#
# COMPACT_ATOMS: atom_id res chain seq x y z
N MET A 1 30.62 -0.36 -10.72
CA MET A 1 29.98 -1.17 -9.65
C MET A 1 28.64 -0.56 -9.29
N ARG A 2 27.51 -1.13 -9.72
CA ARG A 2 26.17 -0.64 -9.34
C ARG A 2 25.89 -1.06 -7.89
N ARG A 3 25.59 -0.10 -7.02
CA ARG A 3 25.12 -0.39 -5.65
C ARG A 3 23.80 -1.16 -5.78
N ARG A 4 23.83 -2.45 -5.44
CA ARG A 4 22.68 -3.34 -5.41
C ARG A 4 21.79 -2.92 -4.24
N TRP A 5 20.81 -2.06 -4.52
CA TRP A 5 19.77 -1.73 -3.55
C TRP A 5 18.99 -3.00 -3.20
N VAL A 6 18.66 -3.15 -1.92
CA VAL A 6 18.10 -4.38 -1.31
C VAL A 6 16.70 -4.75 -1.84
N HIS A 7 16.08 -3.92 -2.69
CA HIS A 7 14.80 -4.21 -3.33
C HIS A 7 14.82 -3.80 -4.82
N ASP A 8 14.86 -4.80 -5.70
CA ASP A 8 14.72 -4.60 -7.14
C ASP A 8 13.23 -4.57 -7.51
N PHE A 9 12.65 -3.38 -7.40
CA PHE A 9 11.23 -3.17 -7.67
C PHE A 9 10.87 -3.32 -9.16
N GLU A 10 11.85 -3.23 -10.07
CA GLU A 10 11.63 -3.43 -11.52
C GLU A 10 11.39 -4.90 -11.77
N ARG A 11 12.31 -5.75 -11.27
CA ARG A 11 12.17 -7.20 -11.32
C ARG A 11 10.89 -7.69 -10.64
N ASN A 12 10.51 -7.07 -9.52
CA ASN A 12 9.25 -7.42 -8.86
C ASN A 12 8.03 -7.08 -9.73
N LEU A 13 7.99 -5.90 -10.34
CA LEU A 13 6.90 -5.50 -11.23
C LEU A 13 6.80 -6.44 -12.45
N GLU A 14 7.92 -6.76 -13.08
CA GLU A 14 7.99 -7.73 -14.17
C GLU A 14 7.49 -9.12 -13.75
N GLY A 15 7.87 -9.56 -12.54
CA GLY A 15 7.38 -10.81 -11.97
C GLY A 15 5.86 -10.85 -11.84
N VAL A 16 5.24 -9.75 -11.40
CA VAL A 16 3.77 -9.66 -11.32
C VAL A 16 3.14 -9.66 -12.71
N ARG A 17 3.70 -8.92 -13.68
CA ARG A 17 3.22 -8.93 -15.07
C ARG A 17 3.21 -10.34 -15.64
N ALA A 18 4.31 -11.07 -15.49
CA ALA A 18 4.43 -12.46 -15.97
C ALA A 18 3.47 -13.43 -15.25
N ARG A 19 3.12 -13.15 -13.98
CA ARG A 19 2.10 -13.93 -13.26
C ARG A 19 0.68 -13.65 -13.77
N ILE A 20 0.39 -12.39 -14.12
CA ILE A 20 -0.90 -12.00 -14.73
C ILE A 20 -1.07 -12.67 -16.09
N GLU A 21 -0.02 -12.69 -16.92
CA GLU A 21 -0.07 -13.33 -18.25
C GLU A 21 -0.40 -14.82 -18.16
N ARG A 22 0.26 -15.53 -17.24
CA ARG A 22 0.10 -16.98 -17.04
C ARG A 22 -1.14 -17.37 -16.24
N ALA A 23 -1.81 -16.42 -15.59
CA ALA A 23 -2.95 -16.74 -14.75
C ALA A 23 -4.19 -17.12 -15.57
N ALA A 24 -4.96 -18.05 -15.04
CA ALA A 24 -6.26 -18.47 -15.56
C ALA A 24 -7.35 -17.44 -15.20
N ILE A 25 -7.15 -16.18 -15.60
CA ILE A 25 -8.13 -15.11 -15.51
C ILE A 25 -8.60 -14.73 -16.92
N PRO A 26 -9.82 -14.17 -17.07
CA PRO A 26 -10.31 -13.72 -18.37
C PRO A 26 -9.31 -12.80 -19.07
N GLU A 27 -9.12 -12.97 -20.38
CA GLU A 27 -8.12 -12.21 -21.15
C GLU A 27 -8.42 -10.70 -21.13
N GLU A 28 -9.70 -10.34 -21.06
CA GLU A 28 -10.17 -8.97 -20.85
C GLU A 28 -9.65 -8.37 -19.54
N ASN A 29 -9.64 -9.15 -18.46
CA ASN A 29 -9.13 -8.70 -17.16
C ASN A 29 -7.62 -8.47 -17.20
N LYS A 30 -6.88 -9.33 -17.92
CA LYS A 30 -5.44 -9.13 -18.12
C LYS A 30 -5.17 -7.80 -18.81
N LYS A 31 -5.87 -7.52 -19.91
CA LYS A 31 -5.77 -6.24 -20.64
C LYS A 31 -6.07 -5.06 -19.74
N VAL A 32 -7.16 -5.11 -18.97
CA VAL A 32 -7.52 -4.05 -18.02
C VAL A 32 -6.43 -3.82 -16.97
N LEU A 33 -5.78 -4.88 -16.46
CA LEU A 33 -4.69 -4.74 -15.48
C LEU A 33 -3.44 -4.08 -16.09
N PHE A 34 -3.08 -4.43 -17.32
CA PHE A 34 -1.96 -3.79 -18.02
C PHE A 34 -2.25 -2.34 -18.37
N ASP A 35 -3.46 -2.04 -18.86
CA ASP A 35 -3.89 -0.67 -19.14
C ASP A 35 -3.94 0.17 -17.86
N PHE A 36 -4.37 -0.43 -16.75
CA PHE A 36 -4.35 0.21 -15.43
C PHE A 36 -2.92 0.51 -14.95
N GLU A 37 -1.95 -0.37 -15.21
CA GLU A 37 -0.56 -0.12 -14.86
C GLU A 37 0.05 1.02 -15.69
N ARG A 38 -0.29 1.09 -16.99
CA ARG A 38 0.08 2.22 -17.86
C ARG A 38 -0.57 3.52 -17.39
N TYR A 39 -1.85 3.48 -16.99
CA TYR A 39 -2.54 4.61 -16.38
C TYR A 39 -1.84 5.08 -15.10
N CYS A 40 -1.46 4.16 -14.22
CA CYS A 40 -0.73 4.49 -12.99
C CYS A 40 0.64 5.12 -13.28
N ALA A 41 1.31 4.68 -14.35
CA ALA A 41 2.56 5.29 -14.80
C ALA A 41 2.33 6.71 -15.32
N ALA A 42 1.26 6.94 -16.09
CA ALA A 42 0.87 8.26 -16.59
C ALA A 42 0.45 9.23 -15.47
N GLU A 43 -0.16 8.73 -14.37
CA GLU A 43 -0.45 9.50 -13.16
C GLU A 43 0.84 9.95 -12.42
N GLY A 44 1.99 9.35 -12.74
CA GLY A 44 3.27 9.64 -12.07
C GLY A 44 3.51 8.79 -10.82
N LEU A 45 2.84 7.65 -10.67
CA LEU A 45 3.05 6.77 -9.52
C LEU A 45 4.43 6.09 -9.56
N GLN A 46 5.11 6.14 -8.43
CA GLN A 46 6.39 5.46 -8.22
C GLN A 46 6.26 3.95 -8.43
N LEU A 47 7.35 3.34 -8.89
CA LEU A 47 7.43 1.92 -9.24
C LEU A 47 6.93 0.99 -8.14
N VAL A 48 7.33 1.26 -6.88
CA VAL A 48 6.90 0.50 -5.70
C VAL A 48 5.38 0.51 -5.55
N ARG A 49 4.74 1.66 -5.79
CA ARG A 49 3.29 1.80 -5.63
C ARG A 49 2.55 1.11 -6.77
N ARG A 50 3.07 1.19 -8.00
CA ARG A 50 2.54 0.44 -9.15
C ARG A 50 2.59 -1.06 -8.92
N TRP A 51 3.76 -1.58 -8.51
CA TRP A 51 3.95 -2.98 -8.16
C TRP A 51 2.97 -3.42 -7.08
N LYS A 52 2.88 -2.68 -5.96
CA LYS A 52 1.98 -3.03 -4.85
C LYS A 52 0.51 -3.05 -5.28
N LEU A 53 0.06 -2.07 -6.06
CA LEU A 53 -1.30 -2.03 -6.59
C LEU A 53 -1.56 -3.22 -7.51
N LEU A 54 -0.66 -3.49 -8.44
CA LEU A 54 -0.80 -4.58 -9.41
C LEU A 54 -0.83 -5.95 -8.72
N GLU A 55 0.03 -6.18 -7.72
CA GLU A 55 0.03 -7.42 -6.92
C GLU A 55 -1.29 -7.59 -6.16
N CYS A 56 -1.80 -6.52 -5.53
CA CYS A 56 -3.08 -6.57 -4.85
C CYS A 56 -4.23 -6.90 -5.82
N LEU A 57 -4.23 -6.28 -7.00
CA LEU A 57 -5.26 -6.50 -8.01
C LEU A 57 -5.18 -7.90 -8.64
N TYR A 58 -3.98 -8.45 -8.83
CA TYR A 58 -3.79 -9.83 -9.26
C TYR A 58 -4.46 -10.82 -8.30
N VAL A 59 -4.27 -10.64 -6.99
CA VAL A 59 -4.93 -11.49 -5.97
C VAL A 59 -6.45 -11.30 -5.99
N VAL A 60 -6.93 -10.06 -6.16
CA VAL A 60 -8.37 -9.80 -6.30
C VAL A 60 -8.93 -10.50 -7.53
N ALA A 61 -8.29 -10.39 -8.68
CA ALA A 61 -8.71 -11.02 -9.94
C ALA A 61 -8.78 -12.55 -9.84
N THR A 62 -7.83 -13.15 -9.12
CA THR A 62 -7.69 -14.61 -9.04
C THR A 62 -8.54 -15.24 -7.94
N ARG A 63 -8.78 -14.54 -6.82
CA ARG A 63 -9.42 -15.13 -5.63
C ARG A 63 -10.80 -14.55 -5.29
N HIS A 64 -11.06 -13.32 -5.68
CA HIS A 64 -12.25 -12.59 -5.22
C HIS A 64 -13.18 -12.21 -6.37
N LEU A 65 -12.65 -11.82 -7.52
CA LEU A 65 -13.45 -11.34 -8.64
C LEU A 65 -13.00 -12.01 -9.94
N THR A 66 -13.51 -13.22 -10.15
CA THR A 66 -13.23 -14.07 -11.33
C THR A 66 -14.04 -13.66 -12.56
N ILE A 67 -15.00 -12.74 -12.40
CA ILE A 67 -15.80 -12.17 -13.48
C ILE A 67 -15.07 -11.03 -14.20
N PRO A 68 -15.46 -10.67 -15.45
CA PRO A 68 -14.89 -9.54 -16.17
C PRO A 68 -15.08 -8.21 -15.43
N PHE A 69 -14.02 -7.42 -15.26
CA PHE A 69 -14.07 -6.16 -14.51
C PHE A 69 -15.01 -5.12 -15.12
N LYS A 70 -15.12 -5.09 -16.45
CA LYS A 70 -16.04 -4.18 -17.16
C LYS A 70 -17.51 -4.55 -17.00
N GLY A 71 -17.81 -5.80 -16.61
CA GLY A 71 -19.16 -6.28 -16.38
C GLY A 71 -19.51 -6.50 -14.91
N ALA A 72 -18.59 -6.21 -13.99
CA ALA A 72 -18.80 -6.43 -12.57
C ALA A 72 -19.83 -5.44 -12.02
N THR A 73 -20.90 -5.96 -11.41
CA THR A 73 -21.92 -5.12 -10.78
C THR A 73 -21.41 -4.58 -9.44
N ALA A 74 -22.07 -3.53 -8.93
CA ALA A 74 -21.77 -3.04 -7.59
C ALA A 74 -21.87 -4.15 -6.54
N ALA A 75 -22.84 -5.07 -6.67
CA ALA A 75 -23.02 -6.20 -5.75
C ALA A 75 -21.80 -7.13 -5.76
N ASP A 76 -21.28 -7.49 -6.94
CA ASP A 76 -20.11 -8.37 -7.06
C ASP A 76 -18.86 -7.76 -6.39
N ILE A 77 -18.69 -6.44 -6.53
CA ILE A 77 -17.58 -5.71 -5.91
C ILE A 77 -17.74 -5.71 -4.39
N TRP A 78 -18.96 -5.49 -3.89
CA TRP A 78 -19.26 -5.56 -2.46
C TRP A 78 -19.00 -6.96 -1.90
N ASP A 79 -19.39 -8.01 -2.60
CA ASP A 79 -19.15 -9.40 -2.19
C ASP A 79 -17.66 -9.75 -2.16
N ALA A 80 -16.87 -9.22 -3.11
CA ALA A 80 -15.42 -9.33 -3.06
C ALA A 80 -14.83 -8.62 -1.83
N VAL A 81 -15.30 -7.41 -1.51
CA VAL A 81 -14.87 -6.66 -0.32
C VAL A 81 -15.28 -7.37 0.98
N LEU A 82 -16.48 -7.95 1.04
CA LEU A 82 -16.95 -8.72 2.20
C LEU A 82 -16.07 -9.95 2.45
N ARG A 83 -15.70 -10.68 1.39
CA ARG A 83 -14.76 -11.81 1.48
C ARG A 83 -13.38 -11.37 2.00
N ILE A 84 -12.89 -10.20 1.60
CA ILE A 84 -11.63 -9.65 2.10
C ILE A 84 -11.75 -9.26 3.57
N GLU A 85 -12.85 -8.61 3.99
CA GLU A 85 -13.07 -8.23 5.39
C GLU A 85 -13.22 -9.45 6.31
N GLY A 86 -13.85 -10.53 5.83
CA GLY A 86 -14.01 -11.78 6.56
C GLY A 86 -12.76 -12.67 6.64
N SER A 87 -11.70 -12.34 5.90
CA SER A 87 -10.46 -13.12 5.92
C SER A 87 -9.57 -12.82 7.14
N ASP A 88 -8.61 -13.70 7.45
CA ASP A 88 -7.64 -13.53 8.54
C ASP A 88 -6.48 -12.56 8.20
N LEU A 89 -6.62 -11.77 7.13
CA LEU A 89 -5.62 -10.80 6.72
C LEU A 89 -5.43 -9.70 7.77
N ALA A 90 -4.19 -9.22 7.89
CA ALA A 90 -3.89 -8.06 8.72
C ALA A 90 -4.73 -6.83 8.29
N PRO A 91 -5.14 -5.96 9.23
CA PRO A 91 -5.97 -4.78 8.93
C PRO A 91 -5.39 -3.89 7.83
N TRP A 92 -4.07 -3.76 7.80
CA TRP A 92 -3.35 -2.99 6.77
C TRP A 92 -3.42 -3.64 5.39
N SER A 93 -3.32 -4.96 5.32
CA SER A 93 -3.47 -5.71 4.06
C SER A 93 -4.89 -5.59 3.51
N LYS A 94 -5.91 -5.71 4.36
CA LYS A 94 -7.32 -5.47 3.98
C LYS A 94 -7.52 -4.06 3.42
N HIS A 95 -6.90 -3.07 4.06
CA HIS A 95 -6.92 -1.69 3.57
C HIS A 95 -6.29 -1.57 2.19
N ASP A 96 -5.11 -2.15 1.96
CA ASP A 96 -4.43 -2.09 0.67
C ASP A 96 -5.29 -2.69 -0.46
N TYR A 97 -5.94 -3.83 -0.23
CA TYR A 97 -6.86 -4.42 -1.20
C TYR A 97 -8.05 -3.50 -1.52
N LYS A 98 -8.70 -2.93 -0.51
CA LYS A 98 -9.82 -1.98 -0.72
C LYS A 98 -9.40 -0.74 -1.50
N VAL A 99 -8.20 -0.22 -1.23
CA VAL A 99 -7.66 0.93 -1.98
C VAL A 99 -7.38 0.56 -3.42
N ALA A 100 -6.81 -0.62 -3.67
CA ALA A 100 -6.55 -1.11 -5.01
C ALA A 100 -7.86 -1.28 -5.81
N ILE A 101 -8.87 -1.92 -5.22
CA ILE A 101 -10.21 -2.10 -5.82
C ILE A 101 -10.82 -0.74 -6.18
N ARG A 102 -10.87 0.21 -5.24
CA ARG A 102 -11.43 1.54 -5.50
C ARG A 102 -10.74 2.26 -6.65
N LYS A 103 -9.41 2.14 -6.75
CA LYS A 103 -8.62 2.80 -7.79
C LYS A 103 -8.80 2.12 -9.16
N LEU A 104 -8.89 0.79 -9.19
CA LEU A 104 -9.16 0.04 -10.41
C LEU A 104 -10.54 0.38 -10.98
N PHE A 105 -11.61 0.30 -10.17
CA PHE A 105 -12.95 0.58 -10.68
C PHE A 105 -13.14 2.04 -11.07
N LYS A 106 -12.45 2.96 -10.41
CA LYS A 106 -12.37 4.35 -10.87
C LYS A 106 -11.78 4.45 -12.29
N PHE A 107 -10.76 3.66 -12.60
CA PHE A 107 -10.16 3.59 -13.94
C PHE A 107 -11.05 2.84 -14.94
N VAL A 108 -11.72 1.77 -14.54
CA VAL A 108 -12.61 1.00 -15.43
C VAL A 108 -13.78 1.86 -15.92
N GLU A 109 -14.38 2.66 -15.03
CA GLU A 109 -15.53 3.51 -15.35
C GLU A 109 -15.15 4.78 -16.12
N TRP A 110 -14.04 5.45 -15.76
CA TRP A 110 -13.70 6.77 -16.29
C TRP A 110 -12.42 6.81 -17.13
N GLY A 111 -11.72 5.69 -17.28
CA GLY A 111 -10.48 5.59 -18.05
C GLY A 111 -9.44 6.64 -17.63
N THR A 112 -8.90 7.36 -18.61
CA THR A 112 -7.93 8.44 -18.42
C THR A 112 -8.54 9.69 -17.79
N GLU A 113 -9.85 9.92 -17.94
CA GLU A 113 -10.56 11.05 -17.32
C GLU A 113 -10.60 10.94 -15.78
N ALA A 114 -10.35 9.73 -15.25
CA ALA A 114 -10.19 9.48 -13.82
C ALA A 114 -9.12 10.37 -13.15
N LEU A 115 -8.11 10.83 -13.92
CA LEU A 115 -7.06 11.73 -13.41
C LEU A 115 -7.61 13.12 -13.06
N GLN A 116 -8.60 13.60 -13.82
CA GLN A 116 -9.18 14.93 -13.67
C GLN A 116 -10.41 14.91 -12.76
N ARG A 117 -11.14 13.78 -12.72
CA ARG A 117 -12.34 13.64 -11.90
C ARG A 117 -12.02 13.45 -10.42
N ARG A 118 -12.56 14.33 -9.58
CA ARG A 118 -12.62 14.15 -8.13
C ARG A 118 -13.83 13.30 -7.77
N GLY A 119 -13.62 12.30 -6.92
CA GLY A 119 -14.66 11.36 -6.52
C GLY A 119 -14.35 9.92 -6.90
N TYR A 120 -15.33 9.06 -6.62
CA TYR A 120 -15.33 7.63 -6.92
C TYR A 120 -16.70 7.27 -7.51
N PRO A 121 -16.77 6.31 -8.44
CA PRO A 121 -18.04 5.88 -8.98
C PRO A 121 -18.90 5.22 -7.89
N ASP A 122 -20.22 5.23 -8.08
CA ASP A 122 -21.19 4.80 -7.06
C ASP A 122 -20.96 3.35 -6.62
N CYS A 123 -20.48 2.50 -7.54
CA CYS A 123 -20.12 1.11 -7.27
C CYS A 123 -19.08 0.92 -6.17
N VAL A 124 -18.21 1.91 -5.93
CA VAL A 124 -17.11 1.85 -4.95
C VAL A 124 -17.08 3.00 -3.94
N ALA A 125 -17.97 3.98 -4.09
CA ALA A 125 -18.03 5.16 -3.20
C ALA A 125 -18.28 4.77 -1.73
N GLY A 126 -19.09 3.74 -1.48
CA GLY A 126 -19.42 3.25 -0.14
C GLY A 126 -18.32 2.46 0.58
N ILE A 127 -17.24 2.08 -0.12
CA ILE A 127 -16.17 1.24 0.46
C ILE A 127 -15.31 2.08 1.42
N ARG A 128 -15.43 1.83 2.72
CA ARG A 128 -14.61 2.48 3.75
C ARG A 128 -13.19 1.91 3.77
N THR A 129 -12.21 2.75 3.43
CA THR A 129 -10.78 2.38 3.45
C THR A 129 -10.14 2.56 4.83
N ARG A 130 -10.60 3.51 5.66
CA ARG A 130 -9.96 3.84 6.94
C ARG A 130 -9.82 2.60 7.86
N VAL A 131 -8.58 2.32 8.30
CA VAL A 131 -8.29 1.33 9.35
C VAL A 131 -8.81 1.86 10.69
N LYS A 132 -9.59 1.04 11.41
CA LYS A 132 -10.21 1.45 12.68
C LYS A 132 -9.13 1.69 13.73
N LYS A 133 -9.36 2.64 14.64
CA LYS A 133 -8.39 3.07 15.66
C LYS A 133 -7.95 1.95 16.63
N ARG A 134 -8.77 0.89 16.75
CA ARG A 134 -8.47 -0.30 17.56
C ARG A 134 -7.51 -1.28 16.86
N ASP A 135 -7.48 -1.24 15.53
CA ASP A 135 -6.71 -2.17 14.69
C ASP A 135 -5.35 -1.55 14.29
N GLN A 136 -5.08 -0.32 14.72
CA GLN A 136 -3.80 0.36 14.54
C GLN A 136 -2.80 -0.16 15.57
N VAL A 137 -1.59 -0.51 15.12
CA VAL A 137 -0.49 -0.85 16.02
C VAL A 137 -0.22 0.37 16.89
N ARG A 138 -0.46 0.23 18.20
CA ARG A 138 -0.12 1.25 19.19
C ARG A 138 1.15 0.79 19.88
N ILE A 139 2.26 1.43 19.53
CA ILE A 139 3.53 1.25 20.25
C ILE A 139 3.29 1.77 21.67
N GLN A 140 3.36 0.88 22.65
CA GLN A 140 3.27 1.24 24.05
C GLN A 140 4.63 1.74 24.53
N ALA A 141 4.66 2.48 25.63
CA ALA A 141 5.93 2.97 26.20
C ALA A 141 6.86 1.81 26.60
N ALA A 142 6.31 0.63 26.92
CA ALA A 142 7.08 -0.58 27.22
C ALA A 142 7.72 -1.22 25.97
N ASP A 143 7.20 -0.94 24.77
CA ASP A 143 7.80 -1.39 23.50
C ASP A 143 8.97 -0.49 23.06
N ILE A 144 9.18 0.63 23.76
CA ILE A 144 10.26 1.57 23.49
C ILE A 144 11.44 1.17 24.36
N LEU A 145 12.61 1.00 23.73
CA LEU A 145 13.85 0.65 24.42
C LEU A 145 14.12 1.61 25.58
N THR A 146 14.39 1.04 26.74
CA THR A 146 14.91 1.78 27.89
C THR A 146 16.36 2.21 27.63
N GLU A 147 16.83 3.23 28.36
CA GLU A 147 18.20 3.73 28.21
C GLU A 147 19.26 2.63 28.44
N ALA A 148 19.01 1.73 29.39
CA ALA A 148 19.89 0.60 29.67
C ALA A 148 19.95 -0.41 28.50
N GLU A 149 18.83 -0.68 27.84
CA GLU A 149 18.77 -1.57 26.68
C GLU A 149 19.44 -0.95 25.46
N ALA A 150 19.27 0.37 25.26
CA ALA A 150 19.96 1.12 24.22
C ALA A 150 21.50 1.10 24.42
N LEU A 151 21.98 1.25 25.66
CA LEU A 151 23.41 1.17 25.97
C LEU A 151 23.99 -0.23 25.73
N ARG A 152 23.22 -1.29 26.03
CA ARG A 152 23.61 -2.66 25.70
C ARG A 152 23.69 -2.88 24.18
N LEU A 153 22.76 -2.31 23.42
CA LEU A 153 22.79 -2.33 21.94
C LEU A 153 24.01 -1.60 21.38
N ILE A 154 24.38 -0.45 21.95
CA ILE A 154 25.57 0.31 21.54
C ILE A 154 26.86 -0.48 21.86
N GLY A 155 26.92 -1.14 23.02
CA GLY A 155 28.06 -1.96 23.42
C GLY A 155 28.24 -3.21 22.57
N ALA A 156 27.15 -3.75 22.02
CA ALA A 156 27.16 -4.92 21.13
C ALA A 156 27.48 -4.58 19.67
N ALA A 157 27.37 -3.31 19.26
CA ALA A 157 27.66 -2.89 17.89
C ALA A 157 29.19 -2.86 17.65
N THR A 158 29.63 -3.62 16.65
CA THR A 158 31.05 -3.83 16.35
C THR A 158 31.63 -2.70 15.51
N ASP A 159 30.85 -2.14 14.58
CA ASP A 159 31.31 -1.06 13.71
C ASP A 159 31.07 0.35 14.30
N VAL A 160 31.93 1.29 13.93
CA VAL A 160 31.84 2.69 14.38
C VAL A 160 30.61 3.39 13.77
N GLN A 161 30.20 3.05 12.54
CA GLN A 161 29.00 3.63 11.93
C GLN A 161 27.73 3.10 12.58
N GLU A 162 27.68 1.81 12.91
CA GLU A 162 26.57 1.20 13.65
C GLU A 162 26.44 1.81 15.04
N ARG A 163 27.57 1.98 15.75
CA ARG A 163 27.60 2.68 17.06
C ARG A 163 27.14 4.12 16.93
N ALA A 164 27.54 4.84 15.89
CA ALA A 164 27.08 6.21 15.63
C ALA A 164 25.58 6.28 15.29
N PHE A 165 25.05 5.31 14.54
CA PHE A 165 23.64 5.24 14.19
C PHE A 165 22.76 4.98 15.42
N VAL A 166 23.15 4.03 16.28
CA VAL A 166 22.41 3.70 17.51
C VAL A 166 22.57 4.79 18.57
N SER A 167 23.74 5.42 18.69
CA SER A 167 23.98 6.53 19.65
C SER A 167 23.45 7.89 19.19
N GLY A 168 23.09 8.03 17.91
CA GLY A 168 22.45 9.20 17.30
C GLY A 168 21.05 9.45 17.87
N ARG A 169 20.99 9.92 19.11
CA ARG A 169 19.75 10.29 19.80
C ARG A 169 19.01 11.35 18.98
N PRO A 170 17.69 11.22 18.73
CA PRO A 170 16.91 12.37 18.26
C PRO A 170 16.98 13.43 19.35
N ARG A 171 17.63 14.57 19.05
CA ARG A 171 17.50 15.78 19.87
C ARG A 171 16.00 16.00 20.07
N ALA A 172 15.62 16.02 21.35
CA ALA A 172 14.27 16.13 21.87
C ALA A 172 13.32 16.89 20.95
N GLY A 173 12.08 16.38 20.84
CA GLY A 173 10.99 17.05 20.15
C GLY A 173 11.05 18.56 20.37
N ARG A 174 11.07 19.32 19.28
CA ARG A 174 10.93 20.77 19.35
C ARG A 174 9.57 21.07 19.93
N ALA A 175 9.51 21.13 21.25
CA ALA A 175 8.55 21.94 21.95
C ALA A 175 8.74 23.35 21.36
N THR A 176 7.83 23.73 20.48
CA THR A 176 7.62 25.11 20.13
C THR A 176 7.25 25.83 21.42
N ARG A 177 8.27 26.31 22.16
CA ARG A 177 8.09 27.41 23.10
C ARG A 177 7.64 28.59 22.26
N ARG A 178 6.32 28.72 22.05
CA ARG A 178 5.69 30.01 21.81
C ARG A 178 5.99 30.84 23.04
N ALA A 179 7.05 31.62 22.98
CA ALA A 179 7.26 32.72 23.89
C ALA A 179 6.00 33.59 23.81
N ARG A 180 5.27 33.63 24.92
CA ARG A 180 4.26 34.65 25.17
C ARG A 180 4.99 36.00 25.09
N ARG A 181 4.75 36.76 24.02
CA ARG A 181 4.91 38.21 24.08
C ARG A 181 3.80 38.72 25.00
N ARG A 182 4.18 39.09 26.22
CA ARG A 182 3.48 40.07 27.05
C ARG A 182 4.52 41.16 27.34
N CYS A 183 4.02 42.39 27.37
CA CYS A 183 4.73 43.68 27.35
C CYS A 183 5.11 44.12 25.93
#